data_AF-A0A950APU2-F1
#
_entry.id   AF-A0A950APU2-F1
#
_cell.length_a   1.000
_cell.length_b   1.000
_cell.length_c   1.000
_cell.angle_alpha   90.00
_cell.angle_beta   90.00
_cell.angle_gamma   90.00
#
_symmetry.space_group_name_H-M   'P 1'
#
loop_
_entity.id
_entity.type
_entity.pdbx_description
1 polymer ?
#
loop_
_entity_poly.entity_id
_entity_poly.type
_entity_poly.pdbx_seq_one_letter_code
_entity_poly.pdbx_strand_id
1 'polypeptide(L)'
;GSTEFIIKTIAEAPAGSTWAVGTELHPVNRLAAEHPDKTIHFLSPMVCMCATMYRIDLSHLAWSLENLAQGTPVNRIKVPDETSHWARVALERMLEVR
;
A
#
# COMPACT_ATOMS: atom_id res chain seq x y z
N GLY A 1 -6.23 12.76 -2.91
CA GLY A 1 -6.70 11.53 -3.57
C GLY A 1 -6.14 10.32 -2.84
N SER A 2 -6.61 9.12 -3.17
CA SER A 2 -5.97 7.87 -2.73
C SER A 2 -4.55 7.76 -3.28
N THR A 3 -3.75 6.83 -2.76
CA THR A 3 -2.40 6.56 -3.30
C THR A 3 -2.44 6.23 -4.78
N GLU A 4 -3.42 5.45 -5.22
CA GLU A 4 -3.63 5.13 -6.64
C GLU A 4 -3.90 6.38 -7.49
N PHE A 5 -4.77 7.27 -7.00
CA PHE A 5 -5.04 8.52 -7.70
C PHE A 5 -3.78 9.39 -7.82
N ILE A 6 -2.95 9.45 -6.77
CA ILE A 6 -1.68 10.17 -6.78
C ILE A 6 -0.72 9.57 -7.82
N ILE A 7 -0.57 8.24 -7.82
CA ILE A 7 0.29 7.50 -8.77
C ILE A 7 -0.13 7.84 -10.21
N LYS A 8 -1.42 7.70 -10.52
CA LYS A 8 -1.96 8.00 -11.85
C LYS A 8 -1.72 9.45 -12.26
N THR A 9 -2.02 10.39 -11.36
CA THR A 9 -1.84 11.83 -11.62
C THR A 9 -0.38 12.17 -11.94
N ILE A 10 0.57 11.58 -11.23
CA ILE A 10 2.00 11.81 -11.45
C ILE A 10 2.48 11.12 -12.73
N ALA A 11 2.02 9.91 -13.02
CA ALA A 11 2.36 9.18 -14.23
C ALA A 11 1.91 9.92 -15.50
N GLU A 12 0.73 10.55 -15.45
CA GLU A 12 0.15 11.35 -16.55
C GLU A 12 0.68 12.80 -16.62
N ALA A 13 1.46 13.23 -15.63
CA ALA A 13 2.01 14.57 -15.59
C ALA A 13 3.06 14.81 -16.68
N PRO A 14 3.20 16.05 -17.17
CA PRO A 14 4.24 16.38 -18.15
C PRO A 14 5.64 16.21 -17.56
N ALA A 15 6.60 15.87 -18.41
CA ALA A 15 8.02 15.83 -18.05
C ALA A 15 8.50 17.21 -17.54
N GLY A 16 9.42 17.21 -16.58
CA GLY A 16 9.92 18.42 -15.93
C GLY A 16 8.99 19.01 -14.87
N SER A 17 7.83 18.40 -14.62
CA SER A 17 6.93 18.82 -13.54
C SER A 17 7.50 18.52 -12.15
N THR A 18 7.08 19.32 -11.17
CA THR A 18 7.50 19.19 -9.77
C THR A 18 6.32 18.87 -8.86
N TRP A 19 6.47 17.85 -8.02
CA TRP A 19 5.43 17.31 -7.16
C TRP A 19 5.92 17.20 -5.71
N ALA A 20 5.11 17.66 -4.77
CA ALA A 20 5.29 17.39 -3.35
C ALA A 20 4.15 16.47 -2.88
N VAL A 21 4.49 15.27 -2.38
CA VAL A 21 3.52 14.21 -2.07
C VAL A 21 3.45 13.95 -0.57
N GLY A 22 2.26 14.12 0.01
CA GLY A 22 1.98 13.88 1.43
C GLY A 22 1.28 12.55 1.66
N THR A 23 2.02 11.44 1.58
CA THR A 23 1.53 10.09 1.89
C THR A 23 2.59 9.30 2.68
N GLU A 24 2.63 7.97 2.61
CA GLU A 24 3.74 7.18 3.16
C GLU A 24 5.04 7.41 2.34
N LEU A 25 6.22 7.28 2.96
CA LEU A 25 7.50 7.64 2.33
C LEU A 25 7.90 6.68 1.19
N HIS A 26 7.70 5.37 1.35
CA HIS A 26 8.14 4.39 0.35
C HIS A 26 7.49 4.55 -1.04
N PRO A 27 6.17 4.79 -1.19
CA PRO A 27 5.58 5.03 -2.50
C PRO A 27 6.10 6.34 -3.13
N VAL A 28 6.42 7.37 -2.35
CA VAL A 28 7.01 8.61 -2.89
C VAL A 28 8.40 8.35 -3.46
N ASN A 29 9.24 7.63 -2.71
CA ASN A 29 10.57 7.25 -3.18
C ASN A 29 10.50 6.35 -4.42
N ARG A 30 9.54 5.42 -4.47
CA ARG A 30 9.29 4.56 -5.64
C ARG A 30 8.91 5.40 -6.86
N LEU A 31 7.96 6.31 -6.72
CA LEU A 31 7.53 7.19 -7.81
C LEU A 31 8.65 8.06 -8.34
N ALA A 32 9.50 8.60 -7.45
CA ALA A 32 10.69 9.36 -7.85
C ALA A 32 11.68 8.52 -8.66
N ALA A 33 11.83 7.23 -8.33
CA ALA A 33 12.71 6.31 -9.06
C ALA A 33 12.12 5.86 -10.41
N GLU A 34 10.80 5.67 -10.48
CA GLU A 34 10.09 5.23 -11.70
C GLU A 34 9.87 6.36 -12.72
N HIS A 35 9.87 7.63 -12.27
CA HIS A 35 9.68 8.81 -13.11
C HIS A 35 10.84 9.81 -12.99
N PRO A 36 12.05 9.46 -13.45
CA PRO A 36 13.24 10.31 -13.35
C PRO A 36 13.14 11.59 -14.19
N ASP A 37 12.18 11.66 -15.11
CA ASP A 37 11.86 12.85 -15.90
C ASP A 37 11.08 13.92 -15.11
N LYS A 38 10.70 13.63 -13.86
CA LYS A 38 9.91 14.51 -12.99
C LYS A 38 10.62 14.70 -11.65
N THR A 39 10.37 15.83 -11.01
CA THR A 39 10.90 16.13 -9.68
C THR A 39 9.84 15.78 -8.64
N ILE A 40 10.05 14.71 -7.87
CA ILE A 40 9.06 14.24 -6.88
C ILE A 40 9.71 14.27 -5.48
N HIS A 41 9.09 15.00 -4.57
CA HIS A 41 9.56 15.17 -3.20
C HIS A 41 8.51 14.73 -2.19
N PHE A 42 9.00 14.21 -1.07
CA PHE A 42 8.16 13.99 0.10
C PHE A 42 7.79 15.33 0.74
N LEU A 43 6.51 15.55 1.01
CA LEU A 43 6.01 16.85 1.46
C LEU A 43 6.49 17.23 2.88
N SER A 44 6.73 16.25 3.74
CA SER A 44 7.06 16.49 5.15
C SER A 44 8.57 16.46 5.39
N PRO A 45 9.11 17.37 6.22
CA PRO A 45 10.51 17.32 6.64
C PRO A 45 10.78 16.19 7.64
N MET A 46 9.72 15.67 8.28
CA MET A 46 9.79 14.52 9.19
C MET A 46 9.36 13.26 8.45
N VAL A 47 10.19 12.23 8.47
CA VAL A 47 9.87 10.92 7.90
C VAL A 47 8.67 10.31 8.63
N CYS A 48 7.57 10.14 7.92
CA CYS A 48 6.38 9.47 8.42
C CYS A 48 6.40 8.01 7.95
N MET A 49 7.07 7.14 8.71
CA MET A 49 7.03 5.69 8.46
C MET A 49 5.85 5.07 9.19
N CYS A 50 5.06 4.27 8.48
CA CYS A 50 4.04 3.45 9.13
C CYS A 50 4.72 2.27 9.85
N ALA A 51 4.88 2.38 11.16
CA ALA A 51 5.56 1.37 11.99
C ALA A 51 4.98 -0.05 11.83
N THR A 52 3.69 -0.17 11.53
CA THR A 52 3.04 -1.47 11.30
C THR A 52 3.37 -2.04 9.92
N MET A 53 3.43 -1.21 8.87
CA MET A 53 3.86 -1.67 7.54
C MET A 53 5.30 -2.16 7.56
N TYR A 54 6.17 -1.51 8.35
CA TYR A 54 7.58 -1.89 8.50
C TYR A 54 7.80 -3.23 9.24
N ARG A 55 6.74 -3.87 9.76
CA ARG A 55 6.83 -5.22 10.33
C ARG A 55 6.86 -6.32 9.27
N ILE A 56 6.66 -5.97 8.00
CA ILE A 56 6.71 -6.91 6.87
C ILE A 56 8.12 -6.86 6.29
N ASP A 57 8.88 -7.92 6.50
CA ASP A 57 10.24 -8.06 5.97
C ASP A 57 10.42 -9.39 5.21
N LEU A 58 11.57 -9.50 4.52
CA LEU A 58 11.89 -10.64 3.68
C LEU A 58 12.00 -11.95 4.45
N SER A 59 12.50 -11.93 5.70
CA SER A 59 12.67 -13.14 6.49
C SER A 59 11.32 -13.73 6.91
N HIS A 60 10.40 -12.89 7.39
CA HIS A 60 9.06 -13.32 7.76
C HIS A 60 8.22 -13.71 6.55
N LEU A 61 8.42 -13.05 5.40
CA LEU A 61 7.77 -13.45 4.14
C LEU A 61 8.25 -14.83 3.68
N ALA A 62 9.57 -15.07 3.65
CA ALA A 62 10.15 -16.36 3.28
C ALA A 62 9.61 -17.48 4.18
N TRP A 63 9.66 -17.28 5.50
CA TRP A 63 9.13 -18.23 6.47
C TRP A 63 7.63 -18.53 6.27
N SER A 64 6.82 -17.50 5.98
CA SER A 64 5.39 -17.68 5.71
C SER A 64 5.14 -18.52 4.45
N LEU A 65 5.93 -18.31 3.39
CA LEU A 65 5.83 -19.05 2.13
C LEU A 65 6.33 -20.50 2.25
N GLU A 66 7.41 -20.74 2.99
CA GLU A 66 7.93 -22.08 3.26
C GLU A 66 6.92 -22.94 4.01
N ASN A 67 6.30 -22.38 5.06
CA ASN A 67 5.24 -23.05 5.81
C ASN A 67 4.01 -23.34 4.95
N LEU A 68 3.66 -22.43 4.04
CA LEU A 68 2.57 -22.66 3.10
C LEU A 68 2.91 -23.82 2.14
N ALA A 69 4.12 -23.87 1.60
CA ALA A 69 4.58 -24.92 0.70
C ALA A 69 4.65 -26.29 1.39
N GLN A 70 4.97 -26.32 2.68
CA GLN A 70 5.02 -27.53 3.50
C GLN A 70 3.63 -28.00 3.99
N GLY A 71 2.56 -27.25 3.70
CA GLY A 71 1.20 -27.58 4.14
C GLY A 71 0.91 -27.24 5.61
N THR A 72 1.78 -26.45 6.26
CA THR A 72 1.66 -26.02 7.66
C THR A 72 1.49 -24.50 7.77
N PRO A 73 0.43 -23.90 7.19
CA PRO A 73 0.30 -22.44 7.11
C PRO A 73 0.28 -21.79 8.50
N VAL A 74 1.13 -20.77 8.67
CA VAL A 74 1.26 -19.96 9.88
C VAL A 74 0.48 -18.66 9.74
N ASN A 75 0.05 -18.07 10.87
CA ASN A 75 -0.66 -16.79 10.92
C ASN A 75 -1.91 -16.71 10.02
N ARG A 76 -2.60 -17.84 9.83
CA ARG A 76 -3.83 -17.88 9.01
C ARG A 76 -4.89 -16.97 9.63
N ILE A 77 -5.25 -15.92 8.89
CA ILE A 77 -6.31 -15.00 9.30
C ILE A 77 -7.64 -15.74 9.21
N LYS A 78 -8.35 -15.84 10.34
CA LYS A 78 -9.73 -16.32 10.41
C LYS A 78 -10.56 -15.31 11.19
N VAL A 79 -11.71 -14.97 10.63
CA VAL A 79 -12.67 -14.05 11.23
C VAL A 79 -13.90 -14.86 11.64
N PRO A 80 -14.51 -14.60 12.80
CA PRO A 80 -15.77 -15.26 13.19
C PRO A 80 -16.87 -15.06 12.13
N ASP A 81 -17.72 -16.07 11.95
CA ASP A 81 -18.70 -16.13 10.86
C ASP A 81 -19.65 -14.92 10.88
N GLU A 82 -20.14 -14.54 12.06
CA GLU A 82 -21.01 -13.38 12.23
C GLU A 82 -20.31 -12.06 11.84
N THR A 83 -19.08 -11.85 12.31
CA THR A 83 -18.29 -10.66 11.96
C THR A 83 -17.99 -10.59 10.47
N SER A 84 -17.62 -11.72 9.86
CA SER A 84 -17.36 -11.82 8.43
C SER A 84 -18.60 -11.50 7.60
N HIS A 85 -19.77 -12.01 8.00
CA HIS A 85 -21.04 -11.75 7.34
C HIS A 85 -21.36 -10.25 7.29
N TRP A 86 -21.37 -9.58 8.44
CA TRP A 86 -21.74 -8.16 8.50
C TRP A 86 -20.70 -7.23 7.89
N ALA A 87 -19.40 -7.54 8.04
CA ALA A 87 -18.33 -6.80 7.37
C ALA A 87 -18.44 -6.90 5.84
N ARG A 88 -18.81 -8.08 5.33
CA ARG A 88 -19.01 -8.30 3.88
C ARG A 88 -20.19 -7.48 3.34
N VAL A 89 -21.32 -7.44 4.05
CA VAL A 89 -22.48 -6.62 3.65
C VAL A 89 -22.11 -5.14 3.56
N ALA A 90 -21.34 -4.62 4.52
CA ALA A 90 -20.88 -3.24 4.49
C ALA A 90 -19.95 -2.96 3.29
N LEU A 91 -19.04 -3.88 2.99
CA LEU A 91 -18.13 -3.79 1.84
C LEU A 91 -18.89 -3.85 0.52
N GLU A 92 -19.86 -4.76 0.37
CA GLU A 92 -20.69 -4.90 -0.82
C GLU A 92 -21.46 -3.61 -1.10
N ARG A 93 -22.10 -3.03 -0.07
CA ARG A 93 -22.78 -1.72 -0.20
C ARG A 93 -21.84 -0.59 -0.61
N MET A 94 -20.63 -0.54 -0.06
CA MET A 94 -19.62 0.46 -0.46
C MET A 94 -19.27 0.33 -1.95
N LEU A 95 -19.17 -0.89 -2.48
CA LEU A 95 -18.82 -1.16 -3.88
C LEU A 95 -19.99 -0.95 -4.85
N GLU A 96 -21.23 -1.11 -4.39
CA GLU A 96 -22.45 -0.87 -5.17
C GLU A 96 -22.71 0.63 -5.39
N VAL A 97 -22.28 1.48 -4.46
CA VAL A 97 -22.33 2.94 -4.61
C VAL A 97 -21.20 3.36 -5.56
N ARG A 98 -21.54 3.48 -6.85
CA ARG A 98 -20.67 4.09 -7.87
C ARG A 98 -20.81 5.60 -7.92
#